data_AF-A0A160F2L9-F1
#
_entry.id   AF-A0A160F2L9-F1
#
_cell.length_a   1.000
_cell.length_b   1.000
_cell.length_c   1.000
_cell.angle_alpha   90.00
_cell.angle_beta   90.00
_cell.angle_gamma   90.00
#
_symmetry.space_group_name_H-M   'P 1'
#
loop_
_entity.id
_entity.type
_entity.pdbx_description
1 polymer ?
#
loop_
_entity_poly.entity_id
_entity_poly.type
_entity_poly.pdbx_seq_one_letter_code
_entity_poly.pdbx_strand_id
1 'polypeptide(L)' 'MGMEMYTQAYQRYLEKCKEFGIQAIDLIEFIRTLTIEQVEHMLQGGAR' A
#
# COMPACT_ATOMS: atom_id res chain seq x y z
N MET A 1 -14.90 -1.09 7.47
CA MET A 1 -13.97 -2.07 6.86
C MET A 1 -13.45 -1.68 5.47
N GLY A 2 -14.06 -0.78 4.69
CA GLY A 2 -13.53 -0.40 3.37
C GLY A 2 -12.22 0.42 3.40
N MET A 3 -12.24 1.65 3.94
CA MET A 3 -11.08 2.56 3.88
C MET A 3 -9.92 2.21 4.80
N GLU A 4 -10.17 1.50 5.90
CA GLU A 4 -9.15 1.16 6.89
C GLU A 4 -8.07 0.24 6.30
N MET A 5 -8.48 -0.74 5.48
CA MET A 5 -7.58 -1.65 4.77
C MET A 5 -6.65 -0.90 3.80
N TYR A 6 -7.21 -0.03 2.96
CA TYR A 6 -6.42 0.79 2.04
C TYR A 6 -5.47 1.74 2.76
N THR A 7 -5.90 2.29 3.91
CA THR A 7 -5.05 3.18 4.73
C THR A 7 -3.84 2.44 5.30
N GLN A 8 -4.04 1.22 5.83
CA GLN A 8 -2.95 0.39 6.33
C GLN A 8 -1.98 -0.04 5.23
N ALA A 9 -2.50 -0.43 4.06
CA ALA A 9 -1.67 -0.81 2.93
C ALA A 9 -0.87 0.39 2.38
N TYR A 10 -1.48 1.57 2.37
CA TYR A 10 -0.82 2.81 1.98
C TYR A 10 0.30 3.19 2.96
N GLN A 11 0.12 3.00 4.27
CA GLN A 11 1.19 3.20 5.25
C GLN A 11 2.39 2.29 4.98
N ARG A 12 2.17 0.99 4.72
CA ARG A 12 3.25 0.06 4.34
C ARG A 12 3.93 0.46 3.03
N TYR A 13 3.15 0.93 2.06
CA TYR A 13 3.68 1.46 0.80
C TYR A 13 4.61 2.66 1.04
N LEU A 14 4.21 3.62 1.89
CA LEU A 14 5.03 4.78 2.26
C LEU A 14 6.35 4.36 2.94
N GLU A 15 6.29 3.39 3.85
CA GLU A 15 7.48 2.85 4.52
C GLU A 15 8.47 2.26 3.50
N LYS A 16 7.97 1.46 2.54
CA LYS A 16 8.80 0.87 1.49
C LYS A 16 9.34 1.92 0.51
N CYS A 17 8.54 2.91 0.13
CA CYS A 17 9.02 4.03 -0.69
C CYS A 17 10.20 4.74 -0.01
N LYS A 18 10.10 5.00 1.30
CA LYS A 18 11.19 5.58 2.09
C LYS A 18 12.42 4.67 2.16
N GLU A 19 12.24 3.35 2.35
CA GLU A 19 13.31 2.36 2.38
C GLU A 19 14.10 2.32 1.07
N PHE A 20 13.42 2.42 -0.07
CA PHE A 20 14.04 2.38 -1.39
C PHE A 20 14.45 3.77 -1.93
N GLY A 21 14.16 4.86 -1.20
CA GLY A 21 14.43 6.23 -1.66
C GLY A 21 13.58 6.66 -2.87
N ILE A 22 12.38 6.07 -3.02
CA ILE A 22 11.45 6.34 -4.12
C ILE A 22 10.38 7.32 -3.64
N GLN A 23 9.93 8.20 -4.54
CA GLN A 23 8.81 9.09 -4.26
C GLN A 23 7.47 8.33 -4.26
N ALA A 24 6.70 8.50 -3.20
CA ALA A 24 5.36 7.93 -3.10
C ALA A 24 4.33 8.75 -3.89
N ILE A 25 3.36 8.07 -4.50
CA ILE A 25 2.13 8.67 -5.05
C ILE A 25 1.11 8.93 -3.93
N ASP A 26 0.07 9.74 -4.20
CA ASP A 26 -0.97 10.01 -3.20
C ASP A 26 -1.94 8.83 -2.99
N LEU A 27 -2.72 8.88 -1.90
CA LEU A 27 -3.64 7.82 -1.51
C LEU A 27 -4.72 7.54 -2.58
N ILE A 28 -5.21 8.56 -3.29
CA ILE A 28 -6.24 8.38 -4.31
C ILE A 28 -5.65 7.69 -5.53
N GLU A 29 -4.47 8.09 -5.97
CA GLU A 29 -3.75 7.40 -7.05
C GLU A 29 -3.39 5.96 -6.67
N PHE A 30 -2.97 5.73 -5.43
CA PHE A 30 -2.72 4.40 -4.89
C PHE A 30 -3.95 3.48 -4.97
N ILE A 31 -5.10 3.95 -4.48
CA ILE A 31 -6.36 3.19 -4.52
C ILE A 31 -6.81 2.93 -5.96
N ARG A 32 -6.65 3.90 -6.87
CA ARG A 32 -7.03 3.74 -8.29
C ARG A 32 -6.15 2.73 -9.03
N THR A 33 -4.92 2.55 -8.58
CA THR A 33 -3.92 1.73 -9.28
C THR A 33 -3.96 0.27 -8.84
N LEU A 34 -4.37 0.00 -7.60
CA LEU A 34 -4.32 -1.34 -7.01
C LEU A 34 -5.69 -2.00 -6.93
N THR A 35 -5.69 -3.30 -7.18
CA THR A 35 -6.83 -4.18 -6.91
C THR A 35 -6.93 -4.50 -5.42
N ILE A 36 -8.12 -4.92 -4.97
CA ILE A 36 -8.34 -5.39 -3.60
C ILE A 36 -7.36 -6.51 -3.23
N GLU A 37 -7.16 -7.49 -4.13
CA GLU A 37 -6.25 -8.63 -3.90
C GLU A 37 -4.79 -8.17 -3.69
N GLN A 38 -4.33 -7.18 -4.47
CA GLN A 38 -2.99 -6.62 -4.29
C GLN A 38 -2.85 -5.91 -2.94
N VAL A 39 -3.87 -5.17 -2.52
CA VAL A 39 -3.91 -4.52 -1.20
C VAL A 39 -3.89 -5.56 -0.08
N GLU A 40 -4.63 -6.65 -0.20
CA GLU A 40 -4.61 -7.76 0.75
C GLU A 40 -3.24 -8.44 0.83
N HIS A 41 -2.59 -8.69 -0.31
CA HIS A 41 -1.23 -9.25 -0.34
C HIS A 41 -0.21 -8.34 0.35
N MET A 42 -0.33 -7.02 0.19
CA MET A 42 0.53 -6.06 0.89
C MET A 42 0.36 -6.12 2.41
N LEU A 43 -0.83 -6.50 2.90
CA LEU A 43 -1.15 -6.60 4.33
C LEU A 43 -0.80 -7.97 4.93
N GLN A 44 -0.84 -9.04 4.15
CA GLN A 44 -0.54 -10.39 4.61
C GLN A 44 0.96 -10.68 4.85
N GLY A 45 1.84 -9.75 4.46
CA GLY A 45 3.28 -9.82 4.76
C GLY A 45 4.04 -10.63 3.71
N GLY A 46 4.68 -9.92 2.78
CA GLY A 46 5.76 -10.47 1.95
C GLY A 46 6.99 -10.72 2.80
N ALA A 47 7.02 -11.84 3.53
CA ALA A 47 8.22 -12.40 4.13
C ALA A 47 8.40 -13.82 3.58
N ARG A 48 9.21 -13.91 2.52
CA ARG A 48 10.06 -15.05 2.24
C ARG A 48 11.48 -14.54 2.08
#